data_AF-A0A497IJ62-F1
#
_entry.id   AF-A0A497IJ62-F1
#
_cell.length_a   1.000
_cell.length_b   1.000
_cell.length_c   1.000
_cell.angle_alpha   90.00
_cell.angle_beta   90.00
_cell.angle_gamma   90.00
#
_symmetry.space_group_name_H-M   'P 1'
#
loop_
_entity.id
_entity.type
_entity.pdbx_description
1 polymer ?
#
loop_
_entity_poly.entity_id
_entity_poly.type
_entity_poly.pdbx_seq_one_letter_code
_entity_poly.pdbx_strand_id
1 'polypeptide(L)'
;RMEFADNVFYQLESADPLYDDWYRQNDSDYPPEMAAGPFITPSLKGIYWTYYEEPYPSEIWLSTATGTPPDYDWDTTTGTILTNTTDADPWVIDGHGYYDSATGKLWMSWGGGTLYVSEMDPADGKLIGHPASPEFDTHPAGWHTEVCWWSGDEWSSDWVEGPSLYKHNGYWYLMNCCGNLSVNYTIRGGRGTSPTGPFYDKDGVGLTEWDAGENEYGNTIFLGADGGQDNPGHPHIWEESGTFYM
;
A
#
# COMPACT_ATOMS: atom_id res chain seq x y z
N ARG A 1 0.05 3.01 -11.74
CA ARG A 1 0.64 3.33 -10.42
C ARG A 1 1.28 2.05 -9.91
N MET A 2 2.46 2.04 -9.29
CA MET A 2 3.10 0.79 -8.85
C MET A 2 3.69 0.97 -7.46
N GLU A 3 3.33 0.08 -6.56
CA GLU A 3 4.02 -0.14 -5.29
C GLU A 3 4.94 -1.34 -5.49
N PHE A 4 6.12 -1.32 -4.86
CA PHE A 4 6.94 -2.51 -4.78
C PHE A 4 6.67 -3.22 -3.45
N ALA A 5 7.25 -4.40 -3.25
CA ALA A 5 7.25 -5.09 -1.97
C ALA A 5 8.67 -5.08 -1.45
N ASP A 6 8.83 -5.38 -0.16
CA ASP A 6 10.11 -5.68 0.48
C ASP A 6 10.87 -6.85 -0.21
N ASN A 7 10.36 -7.39 -1.32
CA ASN A 7 11.02 -8.27 -2.26
C ASN A 7 10.50 -8.00 -3.69
N VAL A 8 11.41 -7.81 -4.64
CA VAL A 8 11.05 -7.63 -6.05
C VAL A 8 10.90 -9.00 -6.71
N PHE A 9 9.89 -9.19 -7.55
CA PHE A 9 9.92 -10.28 -8.53
C PHE A 9 11.07 -10.00 -9.51
N TYR A 10 12.11 -10.81 -9.49
CA TYR A 10 13.33 -10.57 -10.25
C TYR A 10 13.63 -11.70 -11.22
N GLN A 11 14.41 -11.38 -12.26
CA GLN A 11 14.95 -12.36 -13.19
C GLN A 11 16.46 -12.21 -13.29
N LEU A 12 17.15 -13.33 -13.50
CA LEU A 12 18.57 -13.29 -13.81
C LEU A 12 18.75 -12.61 -15.17
N GLU A 13 19.74 -11.73 -15.32
CA GLU A 13 20.06 -11.09 -16.61
C GLU A 13 20.35 -12.12 -17.73
N SER A 14 20.72 -13.34 -17.37
CA SER A 14 20.99 -14.44 -18.30
C SER A 14 19.76 -15.23 -18.74
N ALA A 15 18.56 -14.92 -18.22
CA ALA A 15 17.32 -15.54 -18.68
C ALA A 15 16.94 -14.98 -20.06
N ASP A 16 16.69 -15.85 -21.04
CA ASP A 16 16.33 -15.47 -22.42
C ASP A 16 15.04 -16.21 -22.86
N PRO A 17 13.98 -15.48 -23.27
CA PRO A 17 13.87 -14.02 -23.21
C PRO A 17 13.80 -13.51 -21.77
N LEU A 18 14.20 -12.25 -21.54
CA LEU A 18 13.81 -11.57 -20.31
C LEU A 18 12.28 -11.53 -20.28
N TYR A 19 11.67 -12.45 -19.53
CA TYR A 19 10.25 -12.45 -19.26
C TYR A 19 10.05 -11.57 -18.05
N ASP A 20 9.81 -10.30 -18.33
CA ASP A 20 9.27 -9.42 -17.33
C ASP A 20 7.76 -9.70 -17.23
N ASP A 21 7.39 -10.51 -16.24
CA ASP A 21 6.01 -10.85 -15.92
C ASP A 21 5.17 -9.60 -15.59
N TRP A 22 5.79 -8.45 -15.32
CA TRP A 22 5.09 -7.15 -15.21
C TRP A 22 4.50 -6.69 -16.55
N TYR A 23 5.02 -7.14 -17.71
CA TYR A 23 4.36 -6.91 -19.00
C TYR A 23 3.10 -7.75 -19.20
N ARG A 24 2.86 -8.81 -18.39
CA ARG A 24 1.57 -9.54 -18.43
C ARG A 24 0.41 -8.65 -17.96
N GLN A 25 0.70 -7.57 -17.23
CA GLN A 25 -0.29 -6.55 -16.85
C GLN A 25 -0.85 -5.79 -18.08
N ASN A 26 -0.14 -5.79 -19.21
CA ASN A 26 -0.63 -5.25 -20.50
C ASN A 26 -1.29 -6.33 -21.38
N ASP A 27 -1.33 -7.59 -20.94
CA ASP A 27 -2.03 -8.67 -21.64
C ASP A 27 -3.49 -8.64 -21.20
N SER A 28 -4.43 -8.67 -22.14
CA SER A 28 -5.87 -8.46 -21.89
C SER A 28 -6.53 -9.47 -20.94
N ASP A 29 -5.77 -10.49 -20.51
CA ASP A 29 -6.21 -11.61 -19.69
C ASP A 29 -5.91 -11.40 -18.19
N TYR A 30 -5.29 -10.27 -17.79
CA TYR A 30 -4.99 -9.93 -16.38
C TYR A 30 -5.82 -8.74 -15.87
N PRO A 31 -6.75 -8.95 -14.92
CA PRO A 31 -7.42 -7.84 -14.21
C PRO A 31 -6.58 -7.36 -13.00
N PRO A 32 -6.63 -6.08 -12.57
CA PRO A 32 -7.00 -4.79 -13.20
C PRO A 32 -5.84 -3.75 -13.29
N GLU A 33 -6.02 -2.73 -14.14
CA GLU A 33 -4.97 -1.87 -14.75
C GLU A 33 -4.50 -0.62 -13.94
N MET A 34 -4.72 -0.55 -12.62
CA MET A 34 -4.51 0.73 -11.87
C MET A 34 -3.25 0.75 -11.00
N ALA A 35 -3.26 0.00 -9.90
CA ALA A 35 -2.16 -0.09 -8.93
C ALA A 35 -1.92 -1.54 -8.50
N ALA A 36 -0.67 -1.88 -8.24
CA ALA A 36 -0.23 -3.21 -7.82
C ALA A 36 0.71 -3.07 -6.62
N GLY A 37 0.42 -3.80 -5.54
CA GLY A 37 1.23 -3.91 -4.34
C GLY A 37 1.63 -5.36 -4.10
N PRO A 38 2.84 -5.74 -4.52
CA PRO A 38 3.33 -7.09 -4.31
C PRO A 38 3.62 -7.35 -2.83
N PHE A 39 3.67 -8.63 -2.45
CA PHE A 39 4.12 -9.07 -1.13
C PHE A 39 4.72 -10.47 -1.20
N ILE A 40 5.63 -10.76 -0.26
CA ILE A 40 6.21 -12.10 -0.10
C ILE A 40 6.17 -12.51 1.37
N THR A 41 5.69 -13.71 1.63
CA THR A 41 5.80 -14.44 2.91
C THR A 41 6.63 -15.71 2.69
N PRO A 42 7.02 -16.43 3.75
CA PRO A 42 7.77 -17.68 3.61
C PRO A 42 7.03 -18.76 2.80
N SER A 43 5.70 -18.69 2.74
CA SER A 43 4.85 -19.68 2.07
C SER A 43 4.16 -19.16 0.81
N LEU A 44 4.10 -17.85 0.60
CA LEU A 44 3.27 -17.25 -0.42
C LEU A 44 3.96 -16.05 -1.08
N LYS A 45 3.75 -15.91 -2.39
CA LYS A 45 3.99 -14.66 -3.11
C LYS A 45 2.65 -14.18 -3.64
N GLY A 46 2.42 -12.88 -3.64
CA GLY A 46 1.18 -12.35 -4.17
C GLY A 46 1.26 -10.89 -4.56
N ILE A 47 0.20 -10.42 -5.20
CA ILE A 47 -0.03 -9.04 -5.57
C ILE A 47 -1.44 -8.66 -5.14
N TYR A 48 -1.52 -7.55 -4.40
CA TYR A 48 -2.76 -6.81 -4.19
C TYR A 48 -2.95 -5.83 -5.33
N TRP A 49 -4.05 -6.01 -6.05
CA TRP A 49 -4.40 -5.24 -7.22
C TRP A 49 -5.51 -4.26 -6.91
N THR A 50 -5.45 -3.08 -7.51
CA THR A 50 -6.52 -2.08 -7.38
C THR A 50 -7.46 -2.13 -8.58
N TYR A 51 -8.76 -2.23 -8.31
CA TYR A 51 -9.83 -1.90 -9.25
C TYR A 51 -10.60 -0.70 -8.74
N TYR A 52 -10.91 0.22 -9.65
CA TYR A 52 -11.70 1.41 -9.32
C TYR A 52 -12.49 1.86 -10.54
N GLU A 53 -13.79 2.08 -10.36
CA GLU A 53 -14.69 2.63 -11.38
C GLU A 53 -15.60 3.69 -10.74
N GLU A 54 -15.62 4.90 -11.29
CA GLU A 54 -16.56 5.94 -10.86
C GLU A 54 -17.97 5.69 -11.44
N PRO A 55 -19.06 5.83 -10.65
CA PRO A 55 -19.08 6.23 -9.25
C PRO A 55 -18.86 5.09 -8.23
N TYR A 56 -19.02 3.82 -8.63
CA TYR A 56 -18.74 2.59 -7.85
C TYR A 56 -18.30 1.45 -8.77
N PRO A 57 -17.55 0.44 -8.27
CA PRO A 57 -16.97 0.27 -6.92
C PRO A 57 -15.44 0.50 -6.84
N SER A 58 -14.89 0.57 -5.61
CA SER A 58 -13.45 0.44 -5.33
C SER A 58 -13.14 -0.91 -4.68
N GLU A 59 -12.09 -1.59 -5.16
CA GLU A 59 -11.78 -2.96 -4.76
C GLU A 59 -10.28 -3.27 -4.74
N ILE A 60 -9.88 -4.11 -3.79
CA ILE A 60 -8.59 -4.80 -3.81
C ILE A 60 -8.82 -6.26 -4.22
N TRP A 61 -8.14 -6.66 -5.28
CA TRP A 61 -8.05 -8.03 -5.79
C TRP A 61 -6.75 -8.70 -5.37
N LEU A 62 -6.77 -10.03 -5.24
CA LEU A 62 -5.57 -10.81 -4.93
C LEU A 62 -5.21 -11.75 -6.09
N SER A 63 -3.95 -11.72 -6.49
CA SER A 63 -3.33 -12.82 -7.25
C SER A 63 -2.19 -13.42 -6.44
N THR A 64 -2.02 -14.73 -6.49
CA THR A 64 -0.94 -15.42 -5.78
C THR A 64 -0.04 -16.14 -6.77
N ALA A 65 1.20 -16.44 -6.37
CA ALA A 65 2.13 -17.17 -7.20
C ALA A 65 2.88 -18.24 -6.42
N THR A 66 3.15 -19.35 -7.11
CA THR A 66 4.16 -20.34 -6.71
C THR A 66 5.37 -20.26 -7.64
N GLY A 67 6.38 -21.10 -7.41
CA GLY A 67 7.62 -21.09 -8.20
C GLY A 67 8.73 -20.21 -7.61
N THR A 68 9.80 -20.05 -8.38
CA THR A 68 11.03 -19.34 -7.97
C THR A 68 11.46 -18.39 -9.09
N PRO A 69 11.97 -17.19 -8.76
CA PRO A 69 12.45 -16.26 -9.78
C PRO A 69 13.40 -16.93 -10.79
N PRO A 70 13.22 -16.71 -12.10
CA PRO A 70 12.19 -15.85 -12.73
C PRO A 70 10.84 -16.54 -12.99
N ASP A 71 10.75 -17.85 -12.82
CA ASP A 71 9.61 -18.66 -13.25
C ASP A 71 8.53 -18.70 -12.17
N TYR A 72 7.53 -17.81 -12.30
CA TYR A 72 6.38 -17.74 -11.41
C TYR A 72 5.12 -18.31 -12.07
N ASP A 73 4.45 -19.21 -11.35
CA ASP A 73 3.16 -19.78 -11.72
C ASP A 73 2.06 -19.05 -10.96
N TRP A 74 1.35 -18.16 -11.66
CA TRP A 74 0.33 -17.29 -11.07
C TRP A 74 -1.06 -17.93 -11.04
N ASP A 75 -1.71 -17.79 -9.89
CA ASP A 75 -3.13 -18.05 -9.67
C ASP A 75 -3.87 -16.71 -9.50
N THR A 76 -4.63 -16.34 -10.54
CA THR A 76 -5.46 -15.14 -10.59
C THR A 76 -6.91 -15.40 -10.16
N THR A 77 -7.25 -16.59 -9.66
CA THR A 77 -8.63 -16.98 -9.37
C THR A 77 -9.16 -16.48 -8.02
N THR A 78 -8.33 -15.85 -7.20
CA THR A 78 -8.71 -15.44 -5.83
C THR A 78 -9.72 -14.29 -5.82
N GLY A 79 -9.66 -13.38 -6.80
CA GLY A 79 -10.65 -12.29 -6.98
C GLY A 79 -10.62 -11.22 -5.89
N THR A 80 -11.74 -10.52 -5.69
CA THR A 80 -11.92 -9.45 -4.69
C THR A 80 -11.73 -9.98 -3.28
N ILE A 81 -10.84 -9.34 -2.50
CA ILE A 81 -10.64 -9.62 -1.08
C ILE A 81 -11.10 -8.49 -0.16
N LEU A 82 -11.29 -7.28 -0.69
CA LEU A 82 -11.81 -6.12 0.02
C LEU A 82 -12.50 -5.20 -0.99
N THR A 83 -13.64 -4.61 -0.63
CA THR A 83 -14.36 -3.62 -1.46
C THR A 83 -15.04 -2.57 -0.60
N ASN A 84 -15.22 -1.38 -1.18
CA ASN A 84 -16.21 -0.41 -0.77
C ASN A 84 -17.13 -0.14 -1.97
N THR A 85 -18.41 -0.46 -1.80
CA THR A 85 -19.44 -0.29 -2.83
C THR A 85 -20.12 1.09 -2.82
N THR A 86 -19.63 2.02 -2.00
CA THR A 86 -20.12 3.41 -1.84
C THR A 86 -19.12 4.46 -2.34
N ASP A 87 -19.52 5.75 -2.43
CA ASP A 87 -18.74 6.86 -3.06
C ASP A 87 -18.07 7.69 -2.00
N ALA A 88 -18.33 7.29 -0.77
CA ALA A 88 -17.70 7.80 0.39
C ALA A 88 -16.34 7.12 0.56
N ASP A 89 -15.42 7.91 1.12
CA ASP A 89 -14.18 7.40 1.65
C ASP A 89 -14.41 6.36 2.76
N PRO A 90 -13.47 5.42 2.95
CA PRO A 90 -12.24 5.27 2.17
C PRO A 90 -12.48 4.62 0.82
N TRP A 91 -11.69 5.02 -0.18
CA TRP A 91 -11.53 4.19 -1.37
C TRP A 91 -10.71 2.96 -1.01
N VAL A 92 -11.20 1.78 -1.38
CA VAL A 92 -10.47 0.51 -1.19
C VAL A 92 -9.52 0.31 -2.36
N ILE A 93 -8.35 0.94 -2.27
CA ILE A 93 -7.32 0.97 -3.31
C ILE A 93 -5.92 0.87 -2.70
N ASP A 94 -4.90 0.77 -3.54
CA ASP A 94 -3.48 0.94 -3.20
C ASP A 94 -3.04 0.04 -2.02
N GLY A 95 -3.32 -1.26 -2.14
CA GLY A 95 -2.95 -2.23 -1.12
C GLY A 95 -1.47 -2.59 -1.14
N HIS A 96 -0.72 -2.19 -0.12
CA HIS A 96 0.69 -2.54 0.08
C HIS A 96 0.85 -3.62 1.17
N GLY A 97 1.58 -4.70 0.88
CA GLY A 97 1.82 -5.78 1.84
C GLY A 97 3.19 -5.70 2.52
N TYR A 98 3.22 -5.77 3.86
CA TYR A 98 4.44 -5.86 4.67
C TYR A 98 4.45 -7.12 5.55
N TYR A 99 5.42 -8.02 5.32
CA TYR A 99 5.60 -9.22 6.14
C TYR A 99 6.62 -9.00 7.26
N ASP A 100 6.15 -8.96 8.50
CA ASP A 100 7.01 -8.86 9.68
C ASP A 100 7.57 -10.23 10.05
N SER A 101 8.77 -10.54 9.54
CA SER A 101 9.45 -11.81 9.80
C SER A 101 9.71 -12.09 11.27
N ALA A 102 9.76 -11.06 12.14
CA ALA A 102 9.96 -11.24 13.57
C ALA A 102 8.69 -11.76 14.28
N THR A 103 7.50 -11.41 13.79
CA THR A 103 6.23 -11.85 14.37
C THR A 103 5.50 -12.89 13.53
N GLY A 104 5.93 -13.09 12.28
CA GLY A 104 5.27 -13.95 11.30
C GLY A 104 3.93 -13.40 10.80
N LYS A 105 3.68 -12.10 10.94
CA LYS A 105 2.42 -11.45 10.56
C LYS A 105 2.55 -10.75 9.22
N LEU A 106 1.48 -10.78 8.42
CA LEU A 106 1.36 -9.99 7.21
C LEU A 106 0.40 -8.82 7.49
N TRP A 107 0.83 -7.62 7.13
CA TRP A 107 0.03 -6.39 7.24
C TRP A 107 -0.23 -5.87 5.85
N MET A 108 -1.43 -5.35 5.61
CA MET A 108 -1.75 -4.60 4.40
C MET A 108 -2.11 -3.16 4.78
N SER A 109 -1.32 -2.19 4.33
CA SER A 109 -1.77 -0.80 4.29
C SER A 109 -2.53 -0.55 2.99
N TRP A 110 -3.60 0.25 3.04
CA TRP A 110 -4.46 0.51 1.89
C TRP A 110 -5.27 1.79 2.11
N GLY A 111 -5.86 2.33 1.04
CA GLY A 111 -6.80 3.44 1.14
C GLY A 111 -6.54 4.60 0.20
N GLY A 112 -7.62 5.30 -0.14
CA GLY A 112 -7.64 6.64 -0.74
C GLY A 112 -8.64 7.53 0.01
N GLY A 113 -8.30 8.81 0.19
CA GLY A 113 -9.03 9.76 1.03
C GLY A 113 -8.78 9.55 2.53
N THR A 114 -8.72 8.28 2.96
CA THR A 114 -8.33 7.87 4.31
C THR A 114 -7.53 6.58 4.23
N LEU A 115 -6.44 6.49 5.00
CA LEU A 115 -5.57 5.32 4.98
C LEU A 115 -5.86 4.38 6.15
N TYR A 116 -5.80 3.09 5.87
CA TYR A 116 -6.06 2.01 6.81
C TYR A 116 -4.92 0.99 6.81
N VAL A 117 -4.82 0.25 7.92
CA VAL A 117 -4.01 -0.96 8.03
C VAL A 117 -4.88 -2.12 8.50
N SER A 118 -4.73 -3.27 7.85
CA SER A 118 -5.40 -4.53 8.17
C SER A 118 -4.38 -5.64 8.40
N GLU A 119 -4.69 -6.60 9.27
CA GLU A 119 -3.92 -7.84 9.38
C GLU A 119 -4.41 -8.86 8.34
N MET A 120 -3.47 -9.51 7.67
CA MET A 120 -3.72 -10.50 6.63
C MET A 120 -3.22 -11.88 7.09
N ASP A 121 -3.83 -12.95 6.60
CA ASP A 121 -3.32 -14.30 6.81
C ASP A 121 -2.10 -14.53 5.87
N PRO A 122 -0.89 -14.75 6.41
CA PRO A 122 0.31 -14.94 5.61
C PRO A 122 0.30 -16.23 4.77
N ALA A 123 -0.62 -17.17 5.04
CA ALA A 123 -0.74 -18.43 4.32
C ALA A 123 -1.49 -18.29 2.99
N ASP A 124 -2.45 -17.36 2.90
CA ASP A 124 -3.28 -17.18 1.70
C ASP A 124 -3.42 -15.73 1.21
N GLY A 125 -2.86 -14.75 1.94
CA GLY A 125 -2.87 -13.33 1.57
C GLY A 125 -4.20 -12.62 1.78
N LYS A 126 -5.22 -13.28 2.33
CA LYS A 126 -6.56 -12.69 2.57
C LYS A 126 -6.63 -12.01 3.94
N LEU A 127 -7.69 -11.25 4.19
CA LEU A 127 -7.94 -10.67 5.52
C LEU A 127 -7.97 -11.75 6.60
N ILE A 128 -7.31 -11.46 7.73
CA ILE A 128 -7.33 -12.37 8.88
C ILE A 128 -8.78 -12.59 9.34
N GLY A 129 -9.13 -13.85 9.62
CA GLY A 129 -10.49 -14.23 10.04
C GLY A 129 -11.47 -14.50 8.89
N HIS A 130 -11.05 -14.31 7.64
CA HIS A 130 -11.74 -14.77 6.42
C HIS A 130 -13.22 -14.37 6.39
N PRO A 131 -13.53 -13.08 6.24
CA PRO A 131 -14.91 -12.61 6.23
C PRO A 131 -15.66 -13.22 5.04
N ALA A 132 -16.96 -13.47 5.22
CA ALA A 132 -17.80 -14.05 4.16
C ALA A 132 -18.11 -13.04 3.04
N SER A 133 -18.07 -11.75 3.35
CA SER A 133 -18.28 -10.63 2.45
C SER A 133 -16.94 -9.90 2.29
N PRO A 134 -16.58 -9.38 1.09
CA PRO A 134 -15.44 -8.49 0.94
C PRO A 134 -15.76 -7.03 1.31
N GLU A 135 -17.04 -6.68 1.51
CA GLU A 135 -17.46 -5.31 1.82
C GLU A 135 -16.92 -4.86 3.19
N PHE A 136 -16.04 -3.86 3.18
CA PHE A 136 -15.28 -3.45 4.36
C PHE A 136 -16.18 -3.05 5.54
N ASP A 137 -17.29 -2.36 5.26
CA ASP A 137 -18.27 -1.89 6.25
C ASP A 137 -19.04 -3.03 6.94
N THR A 138 -18.96 -4.26 6.41
CA THR A 138 -19.57 -5.44 7.02
C THR A 138 -18.65 -6.14 8.01
N HIS A 139 -17.37 -5.74 8.08
CA HIS A 139 -16.38 -6.39 8.92
C HIS A 139 -16.46 -5.94 10.39
N PRO A 140 -16.07 -6.80 11.35
CA PRO A 140 -16.04 -6.42 12.76
C PRO A 140 -15.12 -5.23 13.05
N ALA A 141 -15.49 -4.42 14.04
CA ALA A 141 -14.66 -3.31 14.51
C ALA A 141 -13.24 -3.80 14.90
N GLY A 142 -12.23 -3.05 14.49
CA GLY A 142 -10.81 -3.36 14.74
C GLY A 142 -10.12 -4.21 13.67
N TRP A 143 -10.84 -4.66 12.63
CA TRP A 143 -10.23 -5.35 11.49
C TRP A 143 -9.47 -4.40 10.57
N HIS A 144 -9.94 -3.15 10.51
CA HIS A 144 -9.32 -2.07 9.76
C HIS A 144 -9.04 -0.94 10.75
N THR A 145 -7.77 -0.57 10.90
CA THR A 145 -7.38 0.56 11.74
C THR A 145 -7.09 1.75 10.85
N GLU A 146 -7.80 2.86 11.05
CA GLU A 146 -7.46 4.14 10.41
C GLU A 146 -6.08 4.61 10.91
N VAL A 147 -5.20 4.98 9.99
CA VAL A 147 -3.80 5.32 10.30
C VAL A 147 -3.35 6.67 9.76
N CYS A 148 -4.08 7.26 8.81
CA CYS A 148 -3.80 8.59 8.31
C CYS A 148 -5.05 9.25 7.73
N TRP A 149 -5.22 10.52 8.06
CA TRP A 149 -6.12 11.46 7.39
C TRP A 149 -5.27 12.62 6.83
N TRP A 150 -5.78 13.30 5.80
CA TRP A 150 -5.16 14.51 5.26
C TRP A 150 -6.23 15.52 4.90
N SER A 151 -5.94 16.81 5.07
CA SER A 151 -6.87 17.91 4.75
C SER A 151 -6.26 18.97 3.82
N GLY A 152 -5.09 18.69 3.25
CA GLY A 152 -4.32 19.65 2.47
C GLY A 152 -3.45 20.60 3.30
N ASP A 153 -2.44 21.15 2.65
CA ASP A 153 -1.57 22.22 3.15
C ASP A 153 -1.10 23.14 2.00
N GLU A 154 -0.07 23.95 2.23
CA GLU A 154 0.51 24.83 1.20
C GLU A 154 1.11 24.05 0.01
N TRP A 155 1.48 22.78 0.21
CA TRP A 155 2.24 21.98 -0.75
C TRP A 155 1.41 20.95 -1.49
N SER A 156 0.34 20.43 -0.88
CA SER A 156 -0.48 19.35 -1.42
C SER A 156 -1.96 19.59 -1.16
N SER A 157 -2.81 19.22 -2.14
CA SER A 157 -4.26 19.31 -1.98
C SER A 157 -4.79 18.28 -0.99
N ASP A 158 -6.06 18.42 -0.63
CA ASP A 158 -6.83 17.55 0.26
C ASP A 158 -7.12 16.17 -0.39
N TRP A 159 -6.09 15.34 -0.45
CA TRP A 159 -6.17 13.93 -0.83
C TRP A 159 -4.97 13.17 -0.26
N VAL A 160 -5.18 11.94 0.20
CA VAL A 160 -4.12 11.01 0.61
C VAL A 160 -4.36 9.62 0.02
N GLU A 161 -3.31 9.00 -0.52
CA GLU A 161 -3.37 7.65 -1.13
C GLU A 161 -1.96 7.00 -1.12
N GLY A 162 -1.83 5.82 -1.73
CA GLY A 162 -0.56 5.10 -1.88
C GLY A 162 0.20 4.80 -0.59
N PRO A 163 -0.45 4.21 0.45
CA PRO A 163 0.21 3.96 1.72
C PRO A 163 1.18 2.78 1.65
N SER A 164 2.37 2.92 2.21
CA SER A 164 3.30 1.81 2.43
C SER A 164 3.81 1.75 3.86
N LEU A 165 3.94 0.53 4.37
CA LEU A 165 4.46 0.25 5.71
C LEU A 165 5.88 -0.28 5.64
N TYR A 166 6.70 0.18 6.58
CA TYR A 166 8.05 -0.32 6.76
C TYR A 166 8.44 -0.37 8.24
N LYS A 167 9.16 -1.44 8.66
CA LYS A 167 9.64 -1.57 10.04
C LYS A 167 11.15 -1.44 10.09
N HIS A 168 11.65 -0.52 10.90
CA HIS A 168 13.09 -0.30 11.07
C HIS A 168 13.45 0.13 12.49
N ASN A 169 14.46 -0.53 13.08
CA ASN A 169 14.99 -0.23 14.42
C ASN A 169 13.90 -0.11 15.51
N GLY A 170 12.90 -0.99 15.45
CA GLY A 170 11.80 -1.06 16.43
C GLY A 170 10.68 -0.04 16.22
N TYR A 171 10.76 0.79 15.17
CA TYR A 171 9.70 1.69 14.75
C TYR A 171 9.02 1.19 13.48
N TRP A 172 7.74 1.54 13.35
CA TRP A 172 6.96 1.40 12.13
C TRP A 172 6.85 2.76 11.46
N TYR A 173 7.16 2.81 10.18
CA TYR A 173 7.06 3.99 9.34
C TYR A 173 5.88 3.77 8.41
N LEU A 174 4.95 4.72 8.40
CA LEU A 174 3.87 4.80 7.42
C LEU A 174 4.26 5.89 6.44
N MET A 175 4.57 5.50 5.21
CA MET A 175 4.74 6.42 4.09
C MET A 175 3.44 6.46 3.30
N ASN A 176 3.17 7.58 2.65
CA ASN A 176 1.99 7.80 1.83
C ASN A 176 2.25 8.92 0.84
N CYS A 177 1.25 9.24 0.03
CA CYS A 177 1.27 10.43 -0.80
C CYS A 177 0.09 11.35 -0.53
N CYS A 178 0.37 12.65 -0.60
CA CYS A 178 -0.63 13.68 -0.48
C CYS A 178 -0.72 14.52 -1.75
N GLY A 179 -1.93 14.97 -2.07
CA GLY A 179 -2.22 15.85 -3.20
C GLY A 179 -2.63 15.10 -4.47
N ASN A 180 -2.64 15.82 -5.60
CA ASN A 180 -3.01 15.27 -6.89
C ASN A 180 -1.78 14.83 -7.68
N LEU A 181 -1.78 13.58 -8.16
CA LEU A 181 -0.69 12.98 -8.95
C LEU A 181 -0.24 13.82 -10.17
N SER A 182 -1.14 14.62 -10.75
CA SER A 182 -0.83 15.44 -11.93
C SER A 182 -0.41 16.87 -11.61
N VAL A 183 -0.45 17.29 -10.33
CA VAL A 183 -0.36 18.72 -9.96
C VAL A 183 0.61 18.98 -8.81
N ASN A 184 0.42 18.34 -7.65
CA ASN A 184 1.10 18.70 -6.41
C ASN A 184 1.28 17.50 -5.47
N TYR A 185 1.74 16.40 -6.04
CA TYR A 185 1.93 15.13 -5.35
C TYR A 185 3.22 15.15 -4.52
N THR A 186 3.13 14.77 -3.24
CA THR A 186 4.29 14.70 -2.33
C THR A 186 4.30 13.36 -1.61
N ILE A 187 5.49 12.79 -1.42
CA ILE A 187 5.70 11.65 -0.52
C ILE A 187 5.79 12.18 0.90
N ARG A 188 4.95 11.64 1.78
CA ARG A 188 4.89 12.01 3.18
C ARG A 188 4.92 10.80 4.09
N GLY A 189 5.05 11.04 5.39
CA GLY A 189 4.88 9.98 6.35
C GLY A 189 5.02 10.40 7.81
N GLY A 190 4.89 9.38 8.64
CA GLY A 190 5.10 9.44 10.09
C GLY A 190 5.62 8.11 10.60
N ARG A 191 5.85 8.02 11.91
CA ARG A 191 6.25 6.78 12.56
C ARG A 191 5.51 6.52 13.86
N GLY A 192 5.40 5.25 14.21
CA GLY A 192 4.81 4.75 15.45
C GLY A 192 5.59 3.55 15.97
N THR A 193 5.09 2.94 17.05
CA THR A 193 5.68 1.72 17.65
C THR A 193 4.87 0.47 17.37
N SER A 194 3.82 0.56 16.55
CA SER A 194 2.90 -0.50 16.17
C SER A 194 2.59 -0.39 14.68
N PRO A 195 2.33 -1.51 13.97
CA PRO A 195 1.94 -1.48 12.55
C PRO A 195 0.63 -0.74 12.31
N THR A 196 -0.22 -0.63 13.32
CA THR A 196 -1.50 0.08 13.28
C THR A 196 -1.46 1.45 13.96
N GLY A 197 -0.26 1.98 14.20
CA GLY A 197 -0.08 3.28 14.85
C GLY A 197 -0.43 3.31 16.35
N PRO A 198 -0.73 4.50 16.91
CA PRO A 198 -0.79 5.78 16.22
C PRO A 198 0.56 6.16 15.60
N PHE A 199 0.51 6.82 14.45
CA PHE A 199 1.66 7.38 13.76
C PHE A 199 1.74 8.88 14.02
N TYR A 200 2.96 9.38 14.19
CA TYR A 200 3.24 10.79 14.39
C TYR A 200 4.27 11.27 13.39
N ASP A 201 4.13 12.52 12.98
CA ASP A 201 5.09 13.19 12.11
C ASP A 201 6.37 13.60 12.89
N LYS A 202 7.29 14.30 12.24
CA LYS A 202 8.57 14.72 12.83
C LYS A 202 8.43 15.72 13.99
N ASP A 203 7.32 16.47 14.03
CA ASP A 203 7.05 17.49 15.05
C ASP A 203 6.18 16.92 16.19
N GLY A 204 5.70 15.68 16.03
CA GLY A 204 4.94 14.94 17.04
C GLY A 204 3.42 15.08 16.87
N VAL A 205 2.95 15.62 15.73
CA VAL A 205 1.53 15.73 15.41
C VAL A 205 1.03 14.39 14.88
N GLY A 206 -0.14 13.96 15.33
CA GLY A 206 -0.74 12.68 14.94
C GLY A 206 -1.23 12.68 13.49
N LEU A 207 -1.04 11.57 12.78
CA LEU A 207 -1.54 11.40 11.40
C LEU A 207 -3.07 11.25 11.33
N THR A 208 -3.73 10.98 12.45
CA THR A 208 -5.20 10.84 12.56
C THR A 208 -5.83 11.83 13.55
N GLU A 209 -5.03 12.71 14.16
CA GLU A 209 -5.49 13.66 15.17
C GLU A 209 -5.15 15.08 14.73
N TRP A 210 -6.19 15.92 14.60
CA TRP A 210 -6.01 17.33 14.28
C TRP A 210 -5.36 18.08 15.45
N ASP A 211 -4.22 18.72 15.20
CA ASP A 211 -3.61 19.63 16.15
C ASP A 211 -4.17 21.04 15.96
N ALA A 212 -4.94 21.51 16.95
CA ALA A 212 -5.54 22.85 16.90
C ALA A 212 -4.52 23.99 17.08
N GLY A 213 -3.33 23.71 17.62
CA GLY A 213 -2.24 24.66 17.79
C GLY A 213 -1.50 24.92 16.49
N GLU A 214 -1.19 23.87 15.74
CA GLU A 214 -0.53 23.95 14.43
C GLU A 214 -1.55 24.11 13.28
N ASN A 215 -2.83 23.85 13.54
CA ASN A 215 -3.93 23.91 12.57
C ASN A 215 -3.68 22.97 11.37
N GLU A 216 -3.27 21.74 11.66
CA GLU A 216 -2.98 20.69 10.67
C GLU A 216 -3.13 19.27 11.26
N TYR A 217 -3.26 18.28 10.38
CA TYR A 217 -2.91 16.89 10.69
C TYR A 217 -1.42 16.70 10.44
N GLY A 218 -0.77 15.84 11.23
CA GLY A 218 0.64 15.57 11.05
C GLY A 218 0.87 14.74 9.80
N ASN A 219 1.83 15.10 8.96
CA ASN A 219 2.30 14.25 7.86
C ASN A 219 3.59 14.86 7.26
N THR A 220 4.75 14.35 7.65
CA THR A 220 6.04 14.96 7.28
C THR A 220 6.31 14.79 5.79
N ILE A 221 6.57 15.89 5.08
CA ILE A 221 7.10 15.82 3.71
C ILE A 221 8.47 15.14 3.73
N PHE A 222 8.58 14.04 3.00
CA PHE A 222 9.83 13.31 2.79
C PHE A 222 10.42 13.66 1.42
N LEU A 223 9.61 13.65 0.37
CA LEU A 223 9.97 14.12 -0.97
C LEU A 223 8.84 14.94 -1.57
N GLY A 224 9.16 16.08 -2.14
CA GLY A 224 8.25 16.91 -2.92
C GLY A 224 8.91 17.31 -4.24
N ALA A 225 8.23 18.16 -5.01
CA ALA A 225 8.79 18.69 -6.25
C ALA A 225 10.09 19.46 -5.99
N ASP A 226 11.17 19.08 -6.67
CA ASP A 226 12.46 19.77 -6.62
C ASP A 226 13.18 19.71 -7.97
N GLY A 227 13.71 20.85 -8.40
CA GLY A 227 14.38 21.01 -9.68
C GLY A 227 13.50 20.67 -10.87
N GLY A 228 13.77 19.53 -11.52
CA GLY A 228 13.02 19.03 -12.67
C GLY A 228 12.25 17.73 -12.41
N GLN A 229 12.15 17.32 -11.14
CA GLN A 229 11.35 16.17 -10.72
C GLN A 229 10.06 16.68 -10.09
N ASP A 230 8.93 16.42 -10.75
CA ASP A 230 7.60 16.83 -10.30
C ASP A 230 6.79 15.61 -9.90
N ASN A 231 5.92 15.79 -8.90
CA ASN A 231 4.94 14.79 -8.44
C ASN A 231 5.54 13.41 -8.08
N PRO A 232 6.61 13.33 -7.26
CA PRO A 232 7.09 12.04 -6.77
C PRO A 232 6.01 11.37 -5.92
N GLY A 233 5.87 10.05 -6.04
CA GLY A 233 4.91 9.36 -5.20
C GLY A 233 4.80 7.86 -5.38
N HIS A 234 3.81 7.31 -4.67
CA HIS A 234 3.60 5.89 -4.47
C HIS A 234 4.84 5.18 -3.88
N PRO A 235 5.34 5.65 -2.72
CA PRO A 235 6.64 5.25 -2.22
C PRO A 235 6.64 3.78 -1.80
N HIS A 236 7.77 3.13 -1.99
CA HIS A 236 8.07 1.84 -1.41
C HIS A 236 9.48 1.84 -0.84
N ILE A 237 9.76 1.03 0.20
CA ILE A 237 11.11 0.89 0.75
C ILE A 237 11.60 -0.53 0.52
N TRP A 238 12.73 -0.68 -0.16
CA TRP A 238 13.44 -1.97 -0.28
C TRP A 238 14.72 -1.93 0.54
N GLU A 239 15.01 -2.98 1.30
CA GLU A 239 16.27 -3.13 2.04
C GLU A 239 17.14 -4.23 1.42
N GLU A 240 18.37 -3.87 1.03
CA GLU A 240 19.39 -4.83 0.61
C GLU A 240 20.70 -4.59 1.35
N SER A 241 21.18 -5.61 2.06
CA SER A 241 22.45 -5.57 2.80
C SER A 241 22.58 -4.37 3.74
N GLY A 242 21.48 -3.98 4.40
CA GLY A 242 21.42 -2.83 5.31
C GLY A 242 21.38 -1.46 4.61
N THR A 243 21.21 -1.43 3.29
CA THR A 243 20.96 -0.21 2.50
C THR A 243 19.49 -0.15 2.13
N PHE A 244 18.88 1.01 2.32
CA PHE A 244 17.46 1.25 2.04
C PHE A 244 17.33 2.04 0.74
N TYR A 245 16.41 1.61 -0.10
CA TYR A 245 16.10 2.18 -1.40
C TYR A 245 14.64 2.60 -1.41
N MET A 246 14.37 3.75 -2.03
CA MET A 246 13.04 4.24 -2.35
C MET A 246 12.97 4.50 -3.85
#